data_AF-A0A250FQ99-F1
#
_entry.id   AF-A0A250FQ99-F1
#
_cell.length_a   1.000
_cell.length_b   1.000
_cell.length_c   1.000
_cell.angle_alpha   90.00
_cell.angle_beta   90.00
_cell.angle_gamma   90.00
#
_symmetry.space_group_name_H-M   'P 1'
#
loop_
_entity.id
_entity.type
_entity.pdbx_description
1 polymer ?
#
loop_
_entity_poly.entity_id
_entity_poly.type
_entity_poly.pdbx_seq_one_letter_code
_entity_poly.pdbx_strand_id
1 'polypeptide(L)'
;MIYMELLIVLAAIFVGARVGGIGLGIFGMLGLGILVFGFGLPPGKAPIDVMLIIVAVITAAATLQAAGGLDYLVKVAEKILRRNPAMITFLAPVVCYFFTLFSGTGHIAYSLLPIISEIATDSKVRPERPLSISVIASQQAITASPISAATAALLSAELLGGKGITLGNILMVCIPATLIGVIVGAIAVNFIGVPLEKDPEYLRRVQEGLIKTDKDEKETLSPEQQKRAKLSVIIFLLGVLSIVLFGSIDALRPVFEIDHKKVTMEMTQIIEIVMMSTAGLMLIFSKADIGKAVKGSVFIAGMQAVIAIFGIAWMGDTYFNGNMEFFKSHIAEIVTAYPFLFAIALFVMSIFLFSQAATVRTLYPLGLLLGISPLALIAMFPAVNGYFFIPNYPTVVAAINFDRTGTTRIGKYVLNHSFQIPGFVATIVAIIVGYIIIAFM
;
A
#
# COMPACT_ATOMS: atom_id res chain seq x y z
N MET A 1 23.67 17.85 -14.88
CA MET A 1 23.78 16.39 -14.67
C MET A 1 22.52 15.87 -14.02
N ILE A 2 22.20 16.27 -12.79
CA ILE A 2 20.98 15.86 -12.05
C ILE A 2 19.67 15.91 -12.85
N TYR A 3 19.37 16.99 -13.60
CA TYR A 3 18.12 17.07 -14.37
C TYR A 3 18.05 16.09 -15.54
N MET A 4 19.19 15.72 -16.12
CA MET A 4 19.24 14.71 -17.19
C MET A 4 19.04 13.31 -16.59
N GLU A 5 19.66 13.04 -15.44
CA GLU A 5 19.44 11.80 -14.68
C GLU A 5 17.97 11.68 -14.25
N LEU A 6 17.35 12.76 -13.78
CA LEU A 6 15.92 12.82 -13.48
C LEU A 6 15.08 12.50 -14.72
N LEU A 7 15.44 13.04 -15.89
CA LEU A 7 14.73 12.74 -17.13
C LEU A 7 14.82 11.25 -17.48
N ILE A 8 15.96 10.59 -17.23
CA ILE A 8 16.09 9.14 -17.38
C ILE A 8 15.16 8.39 -16.42
N VAL A 9 15.15 8.77 -15.13
CA VAL A 9 14.25 8.18 -14.11
C VAL A 9 12.79 8.31 -14.55
N LEU A 10 12.37 9.51 -14.96
CA LEU A 10 11.01 9.78 -15.42
C LEU A 10 10.66 9.00 -16.69
N ALA A 11 11.57 8.93 -17.65
CA ALA A 11 11.37 8.17 -18.89
C ALA A 11 11.21 6.67 -18.61
N ALA A 12 12.07 6.09 -17.75
CA ALA A 12 11.99 4.69 -17.34
C ALA A 12 10.66 4.37 -16.66
N ILE A 13 10.20 5.20 -15.71
CA ILE A 13 8.90 5.05 -15.04
C ILE A 13 7.76 5.14 -16.06
N PHE A 14 7.80 6.14 -16.93
CA PHE A 14 6.72 6.38 -17.90
C PHE A 14 6.57 5.24 -18.92
N VAL A 15 7.69 4.77 -19.48
CA VAL A 15 7.68 3.65 -20.42
C VAL A 15 7.30 2.35 -19.70
N GLY A 16 7.89 2.09 -18.53
CA GLY A 16 7.58 0.91 -17.73
C GLY A 16 6.09 0.83 -17.33
N ALA A 17 5.50 1.95 -16.94
CA ALA A 17 4.08 2.05 -16.61
C ALA A 17 3.16 1.77 -17.82
N ARG A 18 3.56 2.17 -19.03
CA ARG A 18 2.81 1.90 -20.26
C ARG A 18 2.87 0.44 -20.68
N VAL A 19 4.00 -0.23 -20.44
CA VAL A 19 4.16 -1.67 -20.74
C VAL A 19 3.36 -2.53 -19.76
N GLY A 20 3.25 -2.09 -18.50
CA GLY A 20 2.46 -2.78 -17.47
C GLY A 20 3.09 -4.09 -16.98
N GLY A 21 2.44 -4.72 -16.00
CA GLY A 21 2.93 -5.95 -15.38
C GLY A 21 4.33 -5.79 -14.79
N ILE A 22 5.27 -6.65 -15.22
CA ILE A 22 6.68 -6.60 -14.80
C ILE A 22 7.50 -5.50 -15.48
N GLY A 23 6.93 -4.84 -16.50
CA GLY A 23 7.63 -3.82 -17.31
C GLY A 23 8.19 -2.68 -16.47
N LEU A 24 7.45 -2.25 -15.44
CA LEU A 24 7.91 -1.19 -14.54
C LEU A 24 9.27 -1.52 -13.90
N GLY A 25 9.48 -2.77 -13.47
CA GLY A 25 10.77 -3.20 -12.92
C GLY A 25 11.87 -3.30 -13.97
N ILE A 26 11.56 -3.84 -15.15
CA ILE A 26 12.53 -4.00 -16.25
C ILE A 26 13.07 -2.64 -16.70
N PHE A 27 12.18 -1.68 -16.98
CA PHE A 27 12.60 -0.35 -17.41
C PHE A 27 13.29 0.42 -16.27
N GLY A 28 12.91 0.16 -15.01
CA GLY A 28 13.67 0.64 -13.85
C GLY A 28 15.12 0.17 -13.86
N MET A 29 15.37 -1.12 -14.12
CA MET A 29 16.74 -1.66 -14.22
C MET A 29 17.51 -1.12 -15.43
N LEU A 30 16.84 -0.88 -16.56
CA LEU A 30 17.46 -0.22 -17.71
C LEU A 30 17.86 1.22 -17.36
N GLY A 31 16.97 1.97 -16.71
CA GLY A 31 17.27 3.32 -16.24
C GLY A 31 18.42 3.34 -15.23
N LEU A 32 18.43 2.41 -14.27
CA LEU A 32 19.55 2.20 -13.35
C LEU A 32 20.86 1.93 -14.11
N GLY A 33 20.84 1.08 -15.14
CA GLY A 33 22.00 0.83 -15.98
C GLY A 33 22.52 2.10 -16.66
N ILE A 34 21.63 2.96 -17.16
CA ILE A 34 22.02 4.25 -17.75
C ILE A 34 22.62 5.18 -16.69
N LEU A 35 22.04 5.26 -15.49
CA LEU A 35 22.56 6.08 -14.39
C LEU A 35 23.96 5.63 -13.95
N VAL A 36 24.17 4.32 -13.80
CA VAL A 36 25.46 3.77 -13.32
C VAL A 36 26.50 3.78 -14.42
N PHE A 37 26.22 3.16 -15.58
CA PHE A 37 27.21 2.97 -16.63
C PHE A 37 27.33 4.18 -17.56
N GLY A 38 26.27 4.98 -17.71
CA GLY A 38 26.27 6.17 -18.56
C GLY A 38 26.67 7.44 -17.80
N PHE A 39 26.05 7.69 -16.64
CA PHE A 39 26.31 8.90 -15.84
C PHE A 39 27.38 8.71 -14.74
N GLY A 40 27.80 7.47 -14.46
CA GLY A 40 28.83 7.18 -13.47
C GLY A 40 28.35 7.27 -12.02
N LEU A 41 27.04 7.23 -11.77
CA LEU A 41 26.52 7.24 -10.40
C LEU A 41 26.89 5.94 -9.68
N PRO A 42 27.41 5.99 -8.44
CA PRO A 42 27.56 4.80 -7.62
C PRO A 42 26.20 4.13 -7.42
N PRO A 43 26.08 2.80 -7.64
CA PRO A 43 24.80 2.13 -7.43
C PRO A 43 24.36 2.26 -5.97
N GLY A 44 23.09 2.61 -5.79
CA GLY A 44 22.44 2.67 -4.48
C GLY A 44 22.21 1.29 -3.87
N LYS A 45 21.39 1.22 -2.82
CA LYS A 45 21.07 -0.06 -2.16
C LYS A 45 19.85 -0.72 -2.79
N ALA A 46 20.01 -1.97 -3.23
CA ALA A 46 18.87 -2.78 -3.63
C ALA A 46 17.93 -3.01 -2.42
N PRO A 47 16.60 -2.93 -2.59
CA PRO A 47 15.63 -3.03 -1.50
C PRO A 47 15.36 -4.50 -1.09
N ILE A 48 16.40 -5.28 -0.82
CA ILE A 48 16.33 -6.74 -0.66
C ILE A 48 15.34 -7.14 0.45
N ASP A 49 15.46 -6.58 1.65
CA ASP A 49 14.54 -6.90 2.76
C ASP A 49 13.09 -6.57 2.42
N VAL A 50 12.85 -5.46 1.71
CA VAL A 50 11.49 -5.07 1.30
C VAL A 50 10.94 -6.10 0.33
N MET A 51 11.75 -6.56 -0.61
CA MET A 51 11.38 -7.63 -1.55
C MET A 51 11.07 -8.93 -0.81
N LEU A 52 11.90 -9.34 0.14
CA LEU A 52 11.72 -10.58 0.91
C LEU A 52 10.49 -10.54 1.82
N ILE A 53 10.23 -9.41 2.50
CA ILE A 53 8.99 -9.20 3.26
C ILE A 53 7.78 -9.34 2.33
N ILE A 54 7.80 -8.72 1.15
CA ILE A 54 6.69 -8.82 0.19
C ILE A 54 6.52 -10.26 -0.27
N VAL A 55 7.59 -10.97 -0.62
CA VAL A 55 7.53 -12.40 -1.00
C VAL A 55 6.87 -13.22 0.11
N ALA A 56 7.27 -13.03 1.37
CA ALA A 56 6.70 -13.77 2.49
C ALA A 56 5.21 -13.46 2.72
N VAL A 57 4.84 -12.17 2.77
CA VAL A 57 3.45 -11.73 2.97
C VAL A 57 2.55 -12.16 1.81
N ILE A 58 3.02 -12.02 0.57
CA ILE A 58 2.27 -12.45 -0.63
C ILE A 58 2.13 -13.96 -0.67
N THR A 59 3.14 -14.72 -0.26
CA THR A 59 3.04 -16.19 -0.19
C THR A 59 1.97 -16.62 0.83
N ALA A 60 1.94 -15.98 2.01
CA ALA A 60 0.88 -16.21 2.98
C ALA A 60 -0.51 -15.82 2.42
N ALA A 61 -0.64 -14.64 1.83
CA ALA A 61 -1.90 -14.15 1.27
C ALA A 61 -2.39 -14.98 0.06
N ALA A 62 -1.48 -15.46 -0.80
CA ALA A 62 -1.79 -16.36 -1.90
C ALA A 62 -2.22 -17.75 -1.41
N THR A 63 -1.62 -18.23 -0.32
CA THR A 63 -2.03 -19.48 0.33
C THR A 63 -3.41 -19.33 0.97
N LEU A 64 -3.69 -18.17 1.59
CA LEU A 64 -5.02 -17.80 2.08
C LEU A 64 -6.05 -17.77 0.95
N GLN A 65 -5.70 -17.18 -0.20
CA GLN A 65 -6.53 -17.18 -1.40
C GLN A 65 -6.80 -18.62 -1.88
N ALA A 66 -5.77 -19.45 -1.97
CA ALA A 66 -5.89 -20.85 -2.41
C ALA A 66 -6.72 -21.73 -1.46
N ALA A 67 -6.80 -21.37 -0.17
CA ALA A 67 -7.66 -22.01 0.81
C ALA A 67 -9.15 -21.59 0.71
N GLY A 68 -9.49 -20.62 -0.15
CA GLY A 68 -10.79 -19.96 -0.17
C GLY A 68 -10.99 -18.96 0.98
N GLY A 69 -9.94 -18.66 1.75
CA GLY A 69 -9.99 -17.71 2.86
C GLY A 69 -10.28 -16.28 2.40
N LEU A 70 -9.76 -15.88 1.24
CA LEU A 70 -10.08 -14.59 0.64
C LEU A 70 -11.56 -14.49 0.26
N ASP A 71 -12.15 -15.56 -0.29
CA ASP A 71 -13.58 -15.62 -0.62
C ASP A 71 -14.45 -15.55 0.64
N TYR A 72 -14.01 -16.18 1.73
CA TYR A 72 -14.67 -16.06 3.03
C TYR A 72 -14.65 -14.62 3.54
N LEU A 73 -13.49 -13.97 3.52
CA LEU A 73 -13.34 -12.57 3.92
C LEU A 73 -14.18 -11.63 3.04
N VAL A 74 -14.21 -11.90 1.74
CA VAL A 74 -15.09 -11.23 0.76
C VAL A 74 -16.57 -11.38 1.14
N LYS A 75 -17.04 -12.57 1.50
CA LYS A 75 -18.43 -12.77 1.94
C LYS A 75 -18.76 -12.00 3.22
N VAL A 76 -17.80 -11.91 4.15
CA VAL A 76 -17.94 -11.08 5.35
C VAL A 76 -18.04 -9.61 4.99
N ALA A 77 -17.14 -9.12 4.13
CA ALA A 77 -17.15 -7.73 3.65
C ALA A 77 -18.45 -7.41 2.90
N GLU A 78 -18.90 -8.29 2.01
CA GLU A 78 -20.17 -8.15 1.29
C GLU A 78 -21.36 -8.03 2.26
N LYS A 79 -21.42 -8.89 3.29
CA LYS A 79 -22.47 -8.81 4.32
C LYS A 79 -22.45 -7.49 5.08
N ILE A 80 -21.25 -6.98 5.41
CA ILE A 80 -21.08 -5.68 6.05
C ILE A 80 -21.58 -4.57 5.12
N LEU A 81 -21.12 -4.56 3.87
CA LEU A 81 -21.44 -3.51 2.88
C LEU A 81 -22.92 -3.49 2.49
N ARG A 82 -23.56 -4.65 2.35
CA ARG A 82 -25.00 -4.75 2.07
C ARG A 82 -25.90 -4.38 3.26
N ARG A 83 -25.35 -4.23 4.48
CA ARG A 83 -26.14 -3.84 5.66
C ARG A 83 -26.60 -2.39 5.61
N ASN A 84 -25.79 -1.49 5.05
CA ASN A 84 -26.17 -0.10 4.79
C ASN A 84 -25.55 0.38 3.47
N PRO A 85 -26.13 -0.05 2.34
CA PRO A 85 -25.52 0.18 1.04
C PRO A 85 -25.57 1.65 0.60
N ALA A 86 -26.51 2.45 1.11
CA ALA A 86 -26.53 3.90 0.89
C ALA A 86 -25.30 4.61 1.47
N MET A 87 -24.69 4.03 2.52
CA MET A 87 -23.48 4.55 3.17
C MET A 87 -22.20 3.90 2.64
N ILE A 88 -22.24 3.23 1.49
CA ILE A 88 -21.08 2.49 0.95
C ILE A 88 -19.84 3.37 0.75
N THR A 89 -20.01 4.66 0.43
CA THR A 89 -18.90 5.64 0.33
C THR A 89 -18.09 5.76 1.62
N PHE A 90 -18.70 5.50 2.79
CA PHE A 90 -18.04 5.53 4.09
C PHE A 90 -17.65 4.13 4.57
N LEU A 91 -18.50 3.13 4.30
CA LEU A 91 -18.30 1.78 4.80
C LEU A 91 -17.22 1.01 4.02
N ALA A 92 -17.20 1.15 2.69
CA ALA A 92 -16.21 0.51 1.83
C ALA A 92 -14.76 0.89 2.17
N PRO A 93 -14.38 2.18 2.33
CA PRO A 93 -13.01 2.51 2.67
C PRO A 93 -12.60 2.01 4.05
N VAL A 94 -13.49 2.00 5.04
CA VAL A 94 -13.20 1.45 6.38
C VAL A 94 -12.93 -0.06 6.30
N VAL A 95 -13.75 -0.81 5.54
CA VAL A 95 -13.53 -2.24 5.32
C VAL A 95 -12.19 -2.49 4.61
N CYS A 96 -11.90 -1.75 3.53
CA CYS A 96 -10.61 -1.84 2.82
C CYS A 96 -9.43 -1.49 3.73
N TYR A 97 -9.58 -0.48 4.58
CA TYR A 97 -8.57 -0.03 5.52
C TYR A 97 -8.21 -1.16 6.49
N PHE A 98 -9.18 -1.75 7.19
CA PHE A 98 -8.91 -2.83 8.14
C PHE A 98 -8.37 -4.10 7.48
N PHE A 99 -8.86 -4.45 6.30
CA PHE A 99 -8.31 -5.58 5.55
C PHE A 99 -6.83 -5.36 5.22
N THR A 100 -6.47 -4.15 4.80
CA THR A 100 -5.08 -3.83 4.49
C THR A 100 -4.23 -3.72 5.75
N LEU A 101 -4.77 -3.12 6.82
CA LEU A 101 -4.13 -2.98 8.13
C LEU A 101 -3.66 -4.35 8.65
N PHE A 102 -4.53 -5.36 8.57
CA PHE A 102 -4.22 -6.71 9.02
C PHE A 102 -3.52 -7.57 7.96
N SER A 103 -3.64 -7.27 6.67
CA SER A 103 -2.96 -8.02 5.62
C SER A 103 -1.55 -7.51 5.31
N GLY A 104 -1.21 -6.29 5.70
CA GLY A 104 0.09 -5.68 5.41
C GLY A 104 0.32 -5.26 3.96
N THR A 105 -0.66 -5.47 3.09
CA THR A 105 -0.56 -5.20 1.65
C THR A 105 -1.84 -4.61 1.08
N GLY A 106 -1.68 -3.62 0.19
CA GLY A 106 -2.80 -2.95 -0.45
C GLY A 106 -3.43 -3.77 -1.58
N HIS A 107 -2.78 -4.86 -2.01
CA HIS A 107 -3.30 -5.76 -3.04
C HIS A 107 -4.54 -6.54 -2.57
N ILE A 108 -4.80 -6.60 -1.26
CA ILE A 108 -6.03 -7.19 -0.74
C ILE A 108 -7.29 -6.48 -1.27
N ALA A 109 -7.16 -5.19 -1.62
CA ALA A 109 -8.24 -4.40 -2.20
C ALA A 109 -8.83 -5.02 -3.47
N TYR A 110 -8.05 -5.76 -4.28
CA TYR A 110 -8.55 -6.38 -5.52
C TYR A 110 -9.75 -7.29 -5.31
N SER A 111 -9.83 -7.95 -4.16
CA SER A 111 -10.96 -8.82 -3.83
C SER A 111 -12.22 -8.05 -3.48
N LEU A 112 -12.07 -6.81 -3.01
CA LEU A 112 -13.16 -5.96 -2.52
C LEU A 112 -13.67 -5.00 -3.61
N LEU A 113 -12.80 -4.49 -4.48
CA LEU A 113 -13.14 -3.54 -5.54
C LEU A 113 -14.32 -3.99 -6.43
N PRO A 114 -14.40 -5.22 -6.96
CA PRO A 114 -15.55 -5.63 -7.77
C PRO A 114 -16.86 -5.60 -6.96
N ILE A 115 -16.83 -6.01 -5.69
CA ILE A 115 -18.00 -6.03 -4.80
C ILE A 115 -18.44 -4.60 -4.45
N ILE A 116 -17.48 -3.72 -4.19
CA ILE A 116 -17.75 -2.31 -3.93
C ILE A 116 -18.41 -1.68 -5.15
N SER A 117 -17.90 -1.96 -6.36
CA SER A 117 -18.48 -1.47 -7.61
C SER A 117 -19.90 -2.01 -7.82
N GLU A 118 -20.11 -3.31 -7.60
CA GLU A 118 -21.42 -3.97 -7.73
C GLU A 118 -22.44 -3.37 -6.77
N ILE A 119 -22.15 -3.37 -5.46
CA ILE A 119 -23.09 -2.86 -4.45
C ILE A 119 -23.39 -1.38 -4.65
N ALA A 120 -22.38 -0.57 -5.03
CA ALA A 120 -22.58 0.84 -5.31
C ALA A 120 -23.54 1.03 -6.49
N THR A 121 -23.30 0.30 -7.59
CA THR A 121 -24.15 0.34 -8.79
C THR A 121 -25.59 -0.09 -8.49
N ASP A 122 -25.76 -1.22 -7.80
CA ASP A 122 -27.07 -1.77 -7.40
C ASP A 122 -27.86 -0.78 -6.54
N SER A 123 -27.14 -0.06 -5.68
CA SER A 123 -27.73 0.86 -4.71
C SER A 123 -27.81 2.29 -5.23
N LYS A 124 -27.59 2.49 -6.53
CA LYS A 124 -27.61 3.78 -7.23
C LYS A 124 -26.62 4.82 -6.67
N VAL A 125 -25.59 4.36 -5.96
CA VAL A 125 -24.46 5.18 -5.54
C VAL A 125 -23.43 5.20 -6.67
N ARG A 126 -22.99 6.39 -7.08
CA ARG A 126 -21.94 6.57 -8.09
C ARG A 126 -20.68 5.79 -7.69
N PRO A 127 -20.25 4.73 -8.42
CA PRO A 127 -19.13 3.87 -8.00
C PRO A 127 -17.80 4.60 -7.84
N GLU A 128 -17.57 5.68 -8.60
CA GLU A 128 -16.42 6.57 -8.44
C GLU A 128 -16.17 6.96 -6.98
N ARG A 129 -17.23 7.22 -6.20
CA ARG A 129 -17.11 7.69 -4.82
C ARG A 129 -16.51 6.62 -3.91
N PRO A 130 -17.14 5.45 -3.68
CA PRO A 130 -16.58 4.42 -2.81
C PRO A 130 -15.30 3.79 -3.38
N LEU A 131 -15.18 3.58 -4.70
CA LEU A 131 -13.98 2.96 -5.29
C LEU A 131 -12.74 3.83 -5.10
N SER A 132 -12.85 5.14 -5.37
CA SER A 132 -11.71 6.04 -5.26
C SER A 132 -11.18 6.11 -3.83
N ILE A 133 -12.05 6.35 -2.85
CA ILE A 133 -11.62 6.43 -1.45
C ILE A 133 -11.19 5.07 -0.89
N SER A 134 -11.76 3.94 -1.33
CA SER A 134 -11.33 2.61 -0.90
C SER A 134 -9.90 2.25 -1.32
N VAL A 135 -9.49 2.65 -2.53
CA VAL A 135 -8.09 2.49 -2.96
C VAL A 135 -7.16 3.33 -2.10
N ILE A 136 -7.52 4.58 -1.84
CA ILE A 136 -6.74 5.48 -0.96
C ILE A 136 -6.65 4.92 0.45
N ALA A 137 -7.77 4.46 1.01
CA ALA A 137 -7.84 3.88 2.35
C ALA A 137 -6.98 2.65 2.50
N SER A 138 -6.95 1.78 1.49
CA SER A 138 -6.05 0.64 1.46
C SER A 138 -4.59 1.07 1.53
N GLN A 139 -4.17 2.08 0.75
CA GLN A 139 -2.78 2.53 0.80
C GLN A 139 -2.44 3.29 2.10
N GLN A 140 -3.38 4.06 2.65
CA GLN A 140 -3.22 4.74 3.95
C GLN A 140 -3.06 3.73 5.10
N ALA A 141 -3.78 2.61 5.05
CA ALA A 141 -3.65 1.55 6.04
C ALA A 141 -2.26 0.89 6.07
N ILE A 142 -1.48 0.96 4.98
CA ILE A 142 -0.10 0.43 4.97
C ILE A 142 0.79 1.16 5.96
N THR A 143 0.66 2.49 6.04
CA THR A 143 1.41 3.32 6.99
C THR A 143 0.92 3.19 8.43
N ALA A 144 -0.19 2.49 8.65
CA ALA A 144 -0.72 2.16 9.96
C ALA A 144 -0.61 0.67 10.29
N SER A 145 -0.12 -0.15 9.37
CA SER A 145 -0.09 -1.61 9.52
C SER A 145 1.17 -2.05 10.27
N PRO A 146 1.04 -2.87 11.33
CA PRO A 146 2.18 -3.39 12.09
C PRO A 146 3.03 -4.39 11.30
N ILE A 147 2.49 -4.94 10.22
CA ILE A 147 3.13 -6.01 9.45
C ILE A 147 3.57 -5.56 8.06
N SER A 148 3.36 -4.29 7.71
CA SER A 148 3.76 -3.79 6.40
C SER A 148 5.28 -3.61 6.31
N ALA A 149 5.82 -3.79 5.12
CA ALA A 149 7.24 -3.52 4.85
C ALA A 149 7.63 -2.07 5.18
N ALA A 150 6.70 -1.13 5.07
CA ALA A 150 6.94 0.28 5.36
C ALA A 150 7.16 0.52 6.86
N THR A 151 6.29 -0.04 7.71
CA THR A 151 6.44 0.04 9.16
C THR A 151 7.68 -0.74 9.63
N ALA A 152 7.94 -1.91 9.06
CA ALA A 152 9.16 -2.68 9.35
C ALA A 152 10.43 -1.88 9.00
N ALA A 153 10.44 -1.18 7.86
CA ALA A 153 11.54 -0.31 7.49
C ALA A 153 11.77 0.81 8.53
N LEU A 154 10.71 1.49 8.98
CA LEU A 154 10.81 2.53 10.03
C LEU A 154 11.41 2.01 11.33
N LEU A 155 11.02 0.81 11.75
CA LEU A 155 11.44 0.19 13.00
C LEU A 155 12.87 -0.37 12.97
N SER A 156 13.54 -0.36 11.82
CA SER A 156 14.94 -0.79 11.74
C SER A 156 15.83 0.04 12.66
N ALA A 157 16.89 -0.60 13.18
CA ALA A 157 17.89 0.05 14.01
C ALA A 157 18.58 1.25 13.31
N GLU A 158 18.67 1.21 11.97
CA GLU A 158 19.24 2.29 11.16
C GLU A 158 18.35 3.54 11.11
N LEU A 159 17.04 3.40 11.33
CA LEU A 159 16.05 4.48 11.25
C LEU A 159 15.50 4.85 12.63
N LEU A 160 14.19 4.68 12.85
CA LEU A 160 13.54 5.19 14.06
C LEU A 160 13.67 4.22 15.24
N GLY A 161 13.85 2.93 14.99
CA GLY A 161 14.08 1.94 16.05
C GLY A 161 15.32 2.26 16.89
N GLY A 162 16.42 2.65 16.24
CA GLY A 162 17.64 3.12 16.91
C GLY A 162 17.50 4.47 17.62
N LYS A 163 16.38 5.17 17.44
CA LYS A 163 16.04 6.44 18.10
C LYS A 163 15.01 6.25 19.24
N GLY A 164 14.71 5.01 19.61
CA GLY A 164 13.76 4.69 20.68
C GLY A 164 12.29 4.72 20.27
N ILE A 165 11.99 4.82 18.97
CA ILE A 165 10.62 4.67 18.47
C ILE A 165 10.25 3.19 18.46
N THR A 166 9.15 2.87 19.14
CA THR A 166 8.54 1.54 19.17
C THR A 166 7.42 1.43 18.14
N LEU A 167 6.98 0.21 17.84
CA LEU A 167 5.78 -0.01 17.03
C LEU A 167 4.56 0.68 17.64
N GLY A 168 4.44 0.67 18.97
CA GLY A 168 3.37 1.35 19.69
C GLY A 168 3.30 2.84 19.35
N ASN A 169 4.44 3.54 19.32
CA ASN A 169 4.48 4.96 18.94
C ASN A 169 3.94 5.18 17.51
N ILE A 170 4.34 4.33 16.55
CA ILE A 170 3.89 4.44 15.16
C ILE A 170 2.38 4.20 15.08
N LEU A 171 1.88 3.12 15.68
CA LEU A 171 0.47 2.75 15.59
C LEU A 171 -0.46 3.76 16.29
N MET A 172 -0.05 4.28 17.45
CA MET A 172 -0.81 5.29 18.20
C MET A 172 -0.99 6.59 17.42
N VAL A 173 -0.03 6.95 16.55
CA VAL A 173 -0.15 8.12 15.68
C VAL A 173 -0.86 7.77 14.37
N CYS A 174 -0.36 6.76 13.65
CA CYS A 174 -0.73 6.51 12.27
C CYS A 174 -2.14 5.91 12.14
N ILE A 175 -2.58 5.04 13.05
CA ILE A 175 -3.94 4.47 12.97
C ILE A 175 -5.01 5.57 13.05
N PRO A 176 -5.09 6.38 14.12
CA PRO A 176 -6.10 7.43 14.20
C PRO A 176 -5.93 8.50 13.11
N ALA A 177 -4.69 8.92 12.83
CA ALA A 177 -4.41 9.92 11.79
C ALA A 177 -4.93 9.50 10.42
N THR A 178 -4.56 8.32 9.96
CA THR A 178 -4.93 7.84 8.62
C THR A 178 -6.40 7.44 8.55
N LEU A 179 -6.99 6.90 9.62
CA LEU A 179 -8.43 6.60 9.66
C LEU A 179 -9.27 7.89 9.58
N ILE A 180 -8.91 8.93 10.33
CA ILE A 180 -9.56 10.24 10.25
C ILE A 180 -9.38 10.83 8.85
N GLY A 181 -8.17 10.76 8.29
CA GLY A 181 -7.90 11.18 6.91
C GLY A 181 -8.80 10.48 5.90
N VAL A 182 -8.95 9.15 6.01
CA VAL A 182 -9.83 8.36 5.15
C VAL A 182 -11.30 8.76 5.31
N ILE A 183 -11.78 9.00 6.53
CA ILE A 183 -13.15 9.44 6.79
C ILE A 183 -13.40 10.82 6.18
N VAL A 184 -12.49 11.77 6.35
CA VAL A 184 -12.61 13.11 5.76
C VAL A 184 -12.51 13.04 4.23
N GLY A 185 -11.66 12.16 3.70
CA GLY A 185 -11.62 11.84 2.27
C GLY A 185 -12.96 11.28 1.76
N ALA A 186 -13.61 10.40 2.53
CA ALA A 186 -14.94 9.88 2.22
C ALA A 186 -16.01 10.98 2.20
N ILE A 187 -15.94 11.95 3.13
CA ILE A 187 -16.78 13.15 3.11
C ILE A 187 -16.56 13.94 1.82
N ALA A 188 -15.31 14.21 1.45
CA ALA A 188 -14.97 14.99 0.27
C ALA A 188 -15.48 14.33 -1.03
N VAL A 189 -15.29 13.01 -1.19
CA VAL A 189 -15.76 12.31 -2.40
C VAL A 189 -17.27 12.16 -2.47
N ASN A 190 -18.00 12.30 -1.36
CA ASN A 190 -19.47 12.23 -1.39
C ASN A 190 -20.09 13.35 -2.25
N PHE A 191 -19.36 14.45 -2.45
CA PHE A 191 -19.77 15.58 -3.29
C PHE A 191 -19.22 15.49 -4.73
N ILE A 192 -18.47 14.45 -5.08
CA ILE A 192 -17.88 14.29 -6.41
C ILE A 192 -18.92 13.73 -7.40
N GLY A 193 -18.99 14.37 -8.56
CA GLY A 193 -19.80 13.94 -9.69
C GLY A 193 -21.31 14.07 -9.44
N VAL A 194 -22.07 13.97 -10.53
CA VAL A 194 -23.54 13.92 -10.47
C VAL A 194 -24.00 12.57 -9.89
N PRO A 195 -25.24 12.49 -9.34
CA PRO A 195 -25.87 11.22 -9.01
C PRO A 195 -25.76 10.23 -10.19
N LEU A 196 -25.57 8.94 -9.89
CA LEU A 196 -25.29 7.92 -10.92
C LEU A 196 -26.33 7.94 -12.04
N GLU A 197 -27.60 8.05 -11.68
CA GLU A 197 -28.74 8.05 -12.62
C GLU A 197 -28.79 9.28 -13.53
N LYS A 198 -27.99 10.31 -13.24
CA LYS A 198 -27.84 11.51 -14.06
C LYS A 198 -26.52 11.54 -14.83
N ASP A 199 -25.65 10.53 -14.68
CA ASP A 199 -24.37 10.50 -15.36
C ASP A 199 -24.56 10.11 -16.84
N PRO A 200 -24.13 10.94 -17.80
CA PRO A 200 -24.34 10.67 -19.22
C PRO A 200 -23.67 9.39 -19.73
N GLU A 201 -22.49 9.05 -19.21
CA GLU A 201 -21.77 7.83 -19.61
C GLU A 201 -22.45 6.59 -19.04
N TYR A 202 -22.93 6.66 -17.80
CA TYR A 202 -23.76 5.59 -17.22
C TYR A 202 -25.03 5.36 -18.05
N LEU A 203 -25.78 6.44 -18.35
CA LEU A 203 -27.01 6.35 -19.14
C LEU A 203 -26.76 5.78 -20.55
N ARG A 204 -25.66 6.19 -21.21
CA ARG A 204 -25.24 5.63 -22.49
C ARG A 204 -24.99 4.12 -22.39
N ARG A 205 -24.23 3.66 -21.39
CA ARG A 205 -23.93 2.24 -21.18
C ARG A 205 -25.17 1.41 -20.84
N VAL A 206 -26.12 1.99 -20.11
CA VAL A 206 -27.42 1.36 -19.84
C VAL A 206 -28.23 1.20 -21.13
N GLN A 207 -28.31 2.26 -21.95
CA GLN A 207 -29.02 2.23 -23.24
C GLN A 207 -28.41 1.22 -24.21
N GLU A 208 -27.09 1.06 -24.20
CA GLU A 208 -26.37 0.08 -25.02
C GLU A 208 -26.40 -1.35 -24.45
N GLY A 209 -27.03 -1.58 -23.28
CA GLY A 209 -27.09 -2.89 -22.65
C GLY A 209 -25.73 -3.42 -22.13
N LEU A 210 -24.75 -2.53 -21.95
CA LEU A 210 -23.40 -2.87 -21.47
C LEU A 210 -23.35 -3.13 -19.96
N ILE A 211 -24.32 -2.60 -19.21
CA ILE A 211 -24.45 -2.86 -17.77
C ILE A 211 -25.34 -4.08 -17.57
N LYS A 212 -24.71 -5.25 -17.52
CA LYS A 212 -25.38 -6.48 -17.12
C LYS A 212 -25.53 -6.52 -15.60
N THR A 213 -26.76 -6.73 -15.14
CA THR A 213 -27.11 -7.05 -13.74
C THR A 213 -26.92 -8.55 -13.43
N ASP A 214 -26.02 -9.21 -14.17
CA ASP A 214 -25.75 -10.63 -13.96
C ASP A 214 -25.17 -10.78 -12.55
N LYS A 215 -26.00 -11.31 -11.66
CA LYS A 215 -25.56 -11.95 -10.43
C LYS A 215 -24.78 -13.17 -10.90
N ASP A 216 -23.49 -13.00 -11.15
CA ASP A 216 -22.59 -14.12 -11.38
C ASP A 216 -22.88 -15.13 -10.26
N GLU A 217 -23.28 -16.35 -10.64
CA GLU A 217 -23.49 -17.45 -9.70
C GLU A 217 -22.14 -17.73 -9.02
N LYS A 218 -21.90 -17.05 -7.89
CA LYS A 218 -20.71 -17.29 -7.09
C LYS A 218 -20.79 -18.73 -6.61
N GLU A 219 -19.80 -19.54 -6.99
CA GLU A 219 -19.66 -20.92 -6.54
C GLU A 219 -19.86 -20.99 -5.01
N THR A 220 -20.95 -21.64 -4.59
CA THR A 220 -21.21 -21.88 -3.18
C THR A 220 -20.25 -22.95 -2.69
N LEU A 221 -19.20 -22.52 -1.98
CA LEU A 221 -18.30 -23.41 -1.24
C LEU A 221 -19.10 -24.45 -0.45
N SER A 222 -18.71 -25.72 -0.56
CA SER A 222 -19.26 -26.81 0.24
C SER A 222 -19.05 -26.53 1.75
N PRO A 223 -19.84 -27.14 2.65
CA PRO A 223 -19.67 -26.95 4.09
C PRO A 223 -18.24 -27.25 4.59
N GLU A 224 -17.57 -28.23 3.98
CA GLU A 224 -16.19 -28.56 4.31
C GLU A 224 -15.20 -27.49 3.80
N GLN A 225 -15.39 -27.00 2.57
CA GLN A 225 -14.58 -25.91 2.01
C GLN A 225 -14.74 -24.61 2.83
N GLN A 226 -15.96 -24.30 3.29
CA GLN A 226 -16.19 -23.15 4.16
C GLN A 226 -15.46 -23.26 5.51
N LYS A 227 -15.44 -24.47 6.11
CA LYS A 227 -14.68 -24.72 7.35
C LYS A 227 -13.18 -24.49 7.14
N ARG A 228 -12.62 -25.01 6.03
CA ARG A 228 -11.20 -24.83 5.67
C ARG A 228 -10.87 -23.37 5.38
N ALA A 229 -11.72 -22.67 4.63
CA ALA A 229 -11.57 -21.25 4.38
C ALA A 229 -11.57 -20.43 5.68
N LYS A 230 -12.54 -20.67 6.58
CA LYS A 230 -12.59 -20.01 7.88
C LYS A 230 -11.34 -20.31 8.74
N LEU A 231 -10.88 -21.56 8.73
CA LEU A 231 -9.66 -21.96 9.44
C LEU A 231 -8.42 -21.24 8.89
N SER A 232 -8.29 -21.12 7.57
CA SER A 232 -7.16 -20.40 6.95
C SER A 232 -7.13 -18.93 7.37
N VAL A 233 -8.30 -18.29 7.45
CA VAL A 233 -8.43 -16.91 7.94
C VAL A 233 -8.00 -16.79 9.40
N ILE A 234 -8.42 -17.74 10.26
CA ILE A 234 -8.00 -17.75 11.67
C ILE A 234 -6.47 -17.90 11.77
N ILE A 235 -5.88 -18.84 11.03
CA ILE A 235 -4.42 -19.04 11.01
C ILE A 235 -3.70 -17.77 10.54
N PHE A 236 -4.20 -17.14 9.47
CA PHE A 236 -3.63 -15.90 8.96
C PHE A 236 -3.70 -14.77 10.00
N LEU A 237 -4.87 -14.55 10.62
CA LEU A 237 -5.04 -13.53 11.65
C LEU A 237 -4.20 -13.79 12.91
N LEU A 238 -3.99 -15.06 13.28
CA LEU A 238 -3.06 -15.43 14.36
C LEU A 238 -1.61 -15.07 13.99
N GLY A 239 -1.18 -15.35 12.76
CA GLY A 239 0.14 -14.94 12.27
C GLY A 239 0.34 -13.42 12.31
N VAL A 240 -0.67 -12.67 11.87
CA VAL A 240 -0.68 -11.20 11.95
C VAL A 240 -0.56 -10.75 13.41
N LEU A 241 -1.40 -11.30 14.30
CA LEU A 241 -1.39 -10.99 15.73
C LEU A 241 -0.01 -11.29 16.35
N SER A 242 0.62 -12.41 16.00
CA SER A 242 1.97 -12.74 16.46
C SER A 242 2.98 -11.66 16.06
N ILE A 243 2.96 -11.16 14.83
CA ILE A 243 3.86 -10.07 14.41
C ILE A 243 3.57 -8.78 15.19
N VAL A 244 2.30 -8.43 15.42
CA VAL A 244 1.94 -7.27 16.24
C VAL A 244 2.54 -7.41 17.64
N LEU A 245 2.43 -8.59 18.25
CA LEU A 245 2.99 -8.87 19.58
C LEU A 245 4.51 -8.76 19.58
N PHE A 246 5.21 -9.37 18.62
CA PHE A 246 6.68 -9.26 18.50
C PHE A 246 7.14 -7.82 18.27
N GLY A 247 6.42 -7.05 17.46
CA GLY A 247 6.79 -5.65 17.17
C GLY A 247 6.43 -4.68 18.29
N SER A 248 5.41 -4.99 19.09
CA SER A 248 4.96 -4.11 20.18
C SER A 248 5.66 -4.40 21.51
N ILE A 249 6.21 -5.60 21.69
CA ILE A 249 6.82 -6.04 22.94
C ILE A 249 8.22 -6.58 22.61
N ASP A 250 9.24 -5.72 22.73
CA ASP A 250 10.63 -6.09 22.41
C ASP A 250 11.13 -7.32 23.17
N ALA A 251 10.65 -7.54 24.39
CA ALA A 251 11.00 -8.71 25.21
C ALA A 251 10.52 -10.05 24.62
N LEU A 252 9.56 -10.05 23.69
CA LEU A 252 9.14 -11.25 22.97
C LEU A 252 10.08 -11.60 21.81
N ARG A 253 10.88 -10.63 21.32
CA ARG A 253 11.79 -10.87 20.19
C ARG A 253 12.93 -11.80 20.64
N PRO A 254 13.21 -12.88 19.89
CA PRO A 254 14.34 -13.74 20.21
C PRO A 254 15.67 -12.97 20.25
N VAL A 255 16.48 -13.23 21.28
CA VAL A 255 17.82 -12.68 21.44
C VAL A 255 18.81 -13.83 21.41
N PHE A 256 19.83 -13.70 20.57
CA PHE A 256 20.88 -14.70 20.39
C PHE A 256 22.22 -14.10 20.82
N GLU A 257 23.13 -14.95 21.29
CA GLU A 257 24.53 -14.58 21.51
C GLU A 257 25.33 -14.99 20.26
N ILE A 258 25.82 -14.00 19.51
CA ILE A 258 26.60 -14.18 18.28
C ILE A 258 27.86 -13.34 18.44
N ASP A 259 29.04 -13.94 18.30
CA ASP A 259 30.35 -13.27 18.46
C ASP A 259 30.46 -12.47 19.77
N HIS A 260 30.01 -13.06 20.89
CA HIS A 260 29.94 -12.42 22.22
C HIS A 260 29.10 -11.14 22.29
N LYS A 261 28.24 -10.91 21.30
CA LYS A 261 27.27 -9.81 21.27
C LYS A 261 25.86 -10.36 21.34
N LYS A 262 25.01 -9.69 22.12
CA LYS A 262 23.57 -9.95 22.10
C LYS A 262 22.99 -9.33 20.83
N VAL A 263 22.42 -10.17 19.98
CA VAL A 263 21.77 -9.76 18.73
C VAL A 263 20.28 -10.08 18.87
N THR A 264 19.47 -9.03 18.91
CA THR A 264 18.00 -9.16 18.88
C THR A 264 17.53 -9.35 17.45
N MET A 265 16.68 -10.34 17.22
CA MET A 265 16.15 -10.65 15.90
C MET A 265 15.35 -9.48 15.31
N GLU A 266 15.69 -9.03 14.09
CA GLU A 266 15.06 -7.89 13.44
C GLU A 266 13.61 -8.16 13.01
N MET A 267 12.77 -7.11 12.99
CA MET A 267 11.36 -7.26 12.62
C MET A 267 11.17 -7.80 11.20
N THR A 268 12.06 -7.45 10.27
CA THR A 268 12.11 -8.04 8.92
C THR A 268 12.12 -9.57 8.98
N GLN A 269 13.05 -10.14 9.75
CA GLN A 269 13.23 -11.59 9.86
C GLN A 269 12.04 -12.24 10.56
N ILE A 270 11.49 -11.60 11.58
CA ILE A 270 10.29 -12.07 12.28
C ILE A 270 9.09 -12.13 11.33
N ILE A 271 8.86 -11.08 10.54
CA ILE A 271 7.76 -11.03 9.57
C ILE A 271 7.93 -12.15 8.53
N GLU A 272 9.13 -12.33 7.98
CA GLU A 272 9.42 -13.38 7.00
C GLU A 272 9.13 -14.78 7.57
N ILE A 273 9.68 -15.11 8.75
CA ILE A 273 9.50 -16.43 9.37
C ILE A 273 8.03 -16.67 9.72
N VAL A 274 7.37 -15.70 10.34
CA VAL A 274 5.98 -15.84 10.79
C VAL A 274 5.04 -15.97 9.59
N MET A 275 5.21 -15.17 8.53
CA MET A 275 4.35 -15.25 7.35
C MET A 275 4.58 -16.55 6.56
N MET A 276 5.83 -16.98 6.39
CA MET A 276 6.12 -18.27 5.74
C MET A 276 5.61 -19.45 6.55
N SER A 277 5.72 -19.39 7.87
CA SER A 277 5.16 -20.40 8.78
C SER A 277 3.63 -20.39 8.73
N THR A 278 3.00 -19.22 8.68
CA THR A 278 1.55 -19.05 8.51
C THR A 278 1.08 -19.68 7.20
N ALA A 279 1.80 -19.49 6.10
CA ALA A 279 1.55 -20.16 4.84
C ALA A 279 1.64 -21.69 4.99
N GLY A 280 2.71 -22.21 5.61
CA GLY A 280 2.88 -23.64 5.88
C GLY A 280 1.75 -24.24 6.71
N LEU A 281 1.32 -23.55 7.77
CA LEU A 281 0.20 -23.97 8.61
C LEU A 281 -1.12 -24.01 7.82
N MET A 282 -1.36 -23.06 6.92
CA MET A 282 -2.55 -23.09 6.04
C MET A 282 -2.50 -24.25 5.04
N LEU A 283 -1.33 -24.58 4.48
CA LEU A 283 -1.16 -25.77 3.63
C LEU A 283 -1.51 -27.05 4.40
N ILE A 284 -1.04 -27.18 5.64
CA ILE A 284 -1.26 -28.37 6.48
C ILE A 284 -2.72 -28.47 6.94
N PHE A 285 -3.24 -27.42 7.58
CA PHE A 285 -4.52 -27.49 8.29
C PHE A 285 -5.72 -27.09 7.45
N SER A 286 -5.54 -26.15 6.52
CA SER A 286 -6.62 -25.71 5.62
C SER A 286 -6.59 -26.46 4.28
N LYS A 287 -5.57 -27.30 4.04
CA LYS A 287 -5.39 -28.07 2.81
C LYS A 287 -5.43 -27.18 1.57
N ALA A 288 -4.77 -26.02 1.66
CA ALA A 288 -4.63 -25.10 0.54
C ALA A 288 -3.84 -25.75 -0.61
N ASP A 289 -4.27 -25.48 -1.84
CA ASP A 289 -3.64 -26.00 -3.04
C ASP A 289 -2.51 -25.06 -3.49
N ILE A 290 -1.27 -25.54 -3.45
CA ILE A 290 -0.08 -24.77 -3.83
C ILE A 290 -0.13 -24.34 -5.31
N GLY A 291 -0.62 -25.23 -6.18
CA GLY A 291 -0.77 -24.94 -7.61
C GLY A 291 -1.77 -23.82 -7.87
N LYS A 292 -2.85 -23.75 -7.08
CA LYS A 292 -3.78 -22.61 -7.08
C LYS A 292 -3.15 -21.35 -6.50
N ALA A 293 -2.33 -21.47 -5.45
CA ALA A 293 -1.68 -20.31 -4.83
C ALA A 293 -0.78 -19.57 -5.82
N VAL A 294 0.10 -20.28 -6.54
CA VAL A 294 1.05 -19.66 -7.49
C VAL A 294 0.40 -19.12 -8.76
N LYS A 295 -0.77 -19.66 -9.14
CA LYS A 295 -1.58 -19.17 -10.27
C LYS A 295 -2.60 -18.10 -9.84
N GLY A 296 -2.72 -17.87 -8.53
CA GLY A 296 -3.68 -16.93 -7.96
C GLY A 296 -3.33 -15.48 -8.27
N SER A 297 -4.37 -14.65 -8.36
CA SER A 297 -4.20 -13.22 -8.66
C SER A 297 -3.34 -12.48 -7.63
N VAL A 298 -3.41 -12.89 -6.35
CA VAL A 298 -2.61 -12.27 -5.28
C VAL A 298 -1.12 -12.54 -5.49
N PHE A 299 -0.75 -13.78 -5.85
CA PHE A 299 0.64 -14.13 -6.10
C PHE A 299 1.19 -13.39 -7.32
N ILE A 300 0.45 -13.40 -8.44
CA ILE A 300 0.86 -12.73 -9.68
C ILE A 300 1.07 -11.23 -9.45
N ALA A 301 0.09 -10.56 -8.83
CA ALA A 301 0.19 -9.13 -8.56
C ALA A 301 1.34 -8.81 -7.58
N GLY A 302 1.51 -9.64 -6.55
CA GLY A 302 2.60 -9.48 -5.60
C GLY A 302 3.98 -9.65 -6.22
N MET A 303 4.17 -10.65 -7.09
CA MET A 303 5.43 -10.85 -7.80
C MET A 303 5.74 -9.73 -8.80
N GLN A 304 4.71 -9.18 -9.45
CA GLN A 304 4.86 -7.97 -10.26
C GLN A 304 5.33 -6.78 -9.41
N ALA A 305 4.77 -6.62 -8.20
CA ALA A 305 5.21 -5.58 -7.26
C ALA A 305 6.66 -5.78 -6.80
N VAL A 306 7.09 -7.02 -6.52
CA VAL A 306 8.50 -7.34 -6.18
C VAL A 306 9.44 -6.93 -7.30
N ILE A 307 9.13 -7.28 -8.55
CA ILE A 307 9.96 -6.92 -9.71
C ILE A 307 9.96 -5.41 -9.94
N ALA A 308 8.81 -4.75 -9.81
CA ALA A 308 8.71 -3.29 -9.89
C ALA A 308 9.59 -2.60 -8.85
N ILE A 309 9.56 -3.05 -7.59
CA ILE A 309 10.37 -2.52 -6.50
C ILE A 309 11.86 -2.76 -6.77
N PHE A 310 12.23 -3.96 -7.23
CA PHE A 310 13.62 -4.28 -7.53
C PHE A 310 14.24 -3.29 -8.53
N GLY A 311 13.52 -2.94 -9.59
CA GLY A 311 13.99 -1.97 -10.59
C GLY A 311 13.84 -0.51 -10.16
N ILE A 312 12.61 -0.07 -9.89
CA ILE A 312 12.30 1.35 -9.70
C ILE A 312 12.86 1.88 -8.38
N ALA A 313 12.74 1.13 -7.29
CA ALA A 313 13.22 1.63 -6.01
C ALA A 313 14.76 1.67 -5.98
N TRP A 314 15.44 0.69 -6.60
CA TRP A 314 16.90 0.72 -6.69
C TRP A 314 17.41 1.83 -7.62
N MET A 315 16.75 2.05 -8.76
CA MET A 315 17.03 3.18 -9.64
C MET A 315 16.86 4.52 -8.91
N GLY A 316 15.74 4.70 -8.21
CA GLY A 316 15.46 5.95 -7.50
C GLY A 316 16.38 6.16 -6.29
N ASP A 317 16.76 5.11 -5.56
CA ASP A 317 17.77 5.16 -4.50
C ASP A 317 19.14 5.60 -5.07
N THR A 318 19.54 5.01 -6.21
CA THR A 318 20.79 5.37 -6.91
C THR A 318 20.79 6.83 -7.34
N TYR A 319 19.71 7.29 -7.99
CA TYR A 319 19.56 8.69 -8.37
C TYR A 319 19.64 9.62 -7.15
N PHE A 320 18.93 9.29 -6.07
CA PHE A 320 18.88 10.13 -4.88
C PHE A 320 20.23 10.20 -4.16
N ASN A 321 20.84 9.05 -3.87
CA ASN A 321 22.10 8.98 -3.15
C ASN A 321 23.27 9.53 -3.98
N GLY A 322 23.27 9.31 -5.30
CA GLY A 322 24.24 9.92 -6.22
C GLY A 322 24.17 11.45 -6.24
N ASN A 323 23.03 12.03 -5.85
CA ASN A 323 22.80 13.48 -5.83
C ASN A 323 22.55 14.04 -4.42
N MET A 324 22.97 13.34 -3.37
CA MET A 324 22.66 13.71 -1.98
C MET A 324 23.11 15.15 -1.62
N GLU A 325 24.28 15.58 -2.10
CA GLU A 325 24.80 16.93 -1.83
C GLU A 325 23.93 18.03 -2.47
N PHE A 326 23.37 17.78 -3.65
CA PHE A 326 22.41 18.69 -4.26
C PHE A 326 21.17 18.83 -3.38
N PHE A 327 20.59 17.71 -2.93
CA PHE A 327 19.40 17.75 -2.09
C PHE A 327 19.67 18.44 -0.76
N LYS A 328 20.76 18.10 -0.06
CA LYS A 328 21.16 18.78 1.18
C LYS A 328 21.28 20.30 0.99
N SER A 329 22.03 20.75 -0.02
CA SER A 329 22.27 22.18 -0.22
C SER A 329 21.01 22.99 -0.58
N HIS A 330 20.01 22.37 -1.22
CA HIS A 330 18.82 23.09 -1.70
C HIS A 330 17.58 22.93 -0.83
N ILE A 331 17.51 21.91 0.05
CA ILE A 331 16.34 21.68 0.91
C ILE A 331 16.64 21.84 2.39
N ALA A 332 17.91 21.79 2.83
CA ALA A 332 18.26 21.81 4.25
C ALA A 332 17.74 23.06 4.97
N GLU A 333 17.95 24.26 4.41
CA GLU A 333 17.52 25.50 5.05
C GLU A 333 15.99 25.55 5.25
N ILE A 334 15.24 25.18 4.20
CA ILE A 334 13.78 25.17 4.24
C ILE A 334 13.26 24.12 5.22
N VAL A 335 13.82 22.91 5.20
CA VAL A 335 13.37 21.79 6.05
C VAL A 335 13.76 22.00 7.52
N THR A 336 14.92 22.62 7.79
CA THR A 336 15.31 22.97 9.16
C THR A 336 14.43 24.08 9.73
N ALA A 337 14.06 25.08 8.93
CA ALA A 337 13.13 26.13 9.33
C ALA A 337 11.67 25.64 9.45
N TYR A 338 11.24 24.74 8.55
CA TYR A 338 9.87 24.24 8.45
C TYR A 338 9.84 22.71 8.25
N PRO A 339 10.05 21.90 9.32
CA PRO A 339 10.18 20.45 9.21
C PRO A 339 9.01 19.73 8.52
N PHE A 340 7.79 20.25 8.64
CA PHE A 340 6.60 19.66 8.00
C PHE A 340 6.67 19.66 6.47
N LEU A 341 7.46 20.56 5.86
CA LEU A 341 7.66 20.58 4.40
C LEU A 341 8.39 19.34 3.90
N PHE A 342 9.06 18.60 4.79
CA PHE A 342 9.65 17.31 4.46
C PHE A 342 8.59 16.28 4.01
N ALA A 343 7.34 16.42 4.43
CA ALA A 343 6.23 15.60 3.92
C ALA A 343 6.05 15.75 2.41
N ILE A 344 6.35 16.91 1.82
CA ILE A 344 6.28 17.12 0.37
C ILE A 344 7.37 16.29 -0.32
N ALA A 345 8.59 16.28 0.22
CA ALA A 345 9.67 15.44 -0.30
C ALA A 345 9.31 13.94 -0.22
N LEU A 346 8.75 13.50 0.92
CA LEU A 346 8.23 12.13 1.09
C LEU A 346 7.16 11.79 0.06
N PHE A 347 6.19 12.67 -0.14
CA PHE A 347 5.12 12.49 -1.12
C PHE A 347 5.67 12.38 -2.54
N VAL A 348 6.50 13.33 -2.96
CA VAL A 348 7.12 13.34 -4.29
C VAL A 348 7.98 12.11 -4.52
N MET A 349 8.82 11.72 -3.55
CA MET A 349 9.65 10.52 -3.71
C MET A 349 8.83 9.23 -3.73
N SER A 350 7.72 9.15 -3.00
CA SER A 350 6.85 7.97 -3.07
C SER A 350 6.18 7.79 -4.42
N ILE A 351 5.91 8.88 -5.14
CA ILE A 351 5.45 8.84 -6.54
C ILE A 351 6.51 8.18 -7.40
N PHE A 352 7.79 8.55 -7.23
CA PHE A 352 8.87 8.02 -8.07
C PHE A 352 9.26 6.59 -7.71
N LEU A 353 9.29 6.25 -6.43
CA LEU A 353 9.81 4.97 -5.95
C LEU A 353 8.79 3.83 -5.98
N PHE A 354 7.48 4.12 -6.09
CA PHE A 354 6.42 3.11 -6.05
C PHE A 354 6.47 2.20 -4.81
N SER A 355 7.09 2.69 -3.71
CA SER A 355 7.31 1.91 -2.49
C SER A 355 7.47 2.82 -1.26
N GLN A 356 6.61 2.60 -0.27
CA GLN A 356 6.53 3.33 0.98
C GLN A 356 7.78 3.01 1.81
N ALA A 357 8.13 1.72 1.85
CA ALA A 357 9.32 1.22 2.51
C ALA A 357 10.61 1.76 1.88
N ALA A 358 10.69 1.78 0.53
CA ALA A 358 11.85 2.37 -0.14
C ALA A 358 11.93 3.88 0.11
N THR A 359 10.80 4.60 0.04
CA THR A 359 10.75 6.04 0.32
C THR A 359 11.26 6.35 1.71
N VAL A 360 10.80 5.59 2.71
CA VAL A 360 11.29 5.70 4.09
C VAL A 360 12.80 5.46 4.15
N ARG A 361 13.30 4.35 3.59
CA ARG A 361 14.73 4.01 3.62
C ARG A 361 15.61 5.05 2.95
N THR A 362 15.15 5.65 1.86
CA THR A 362 15.92 6.65 1.12
C THR A 362 15.89 8.02 1.82
N LEU A 363 14.74 8.48 2.29
CA LEU A 363 14.58 9.85 2.79
C LEU A 363 14.74 10.02 4.30
N TYR A 364 14.32 9.06 5.12
CA TYR A 364 14.37 9.25 6.59
C TYR A 364 15.79 9.46 7.13
N PRO A 365 16.86 8.82 6.61
CA PRO A 365 18.22 9.16 7.00
C PRO A 365 18.55 10.64 6.80
N LEU A 366 18.11 11.23 5.68
CA LEU A 366 18.29 12.65 5.42
C LEU A 366 17.46 13.50 6.39
N GLY A 367 16.20 13.15 6.64
CA GLY A 367 15.35 13.85 7.61
C GLY A 367 15.98 13.88 9.02
N LEU A 368 16.50 12.73 9.48
CA LEU A 368 17.22 12.63 10.75
C LEU A 368 18.51 13.45 10.75
N LEU A 369 19.27 13.43 9.65
CA LEU A 369 20.51 14.21 9.50
C LEU A 369 20.22 15.73 9.54
N LEU A 370 19.09 16.17 8.99
CA LEU A 370 18.62 17.56 9.03
C LEU A 370 17.98 17.94 10.37
N GLY A 371 17.99 17.05 11.37
CA GLY A 371 17.50 17.34 12.71
C GLY A 371 15.97 17.23 12.89
N ILE A 372 15.24 16.65 11.93
CA ILE A 372 13.81 16.38 12.10
C ILE A 372 13.62 15.36 13.22
N SER A 373 12.74 15.65 14.18
CA SER A 373 12.48 14.75 15.30
C SER A 373 11.87 13.42 14.83
N PRO A 374 12.20 12.29 15.48
CA PRO A 374 11.61 10.98 15.16
C PRO A 374 10.07 11.00 15.19
N LEU A 375 9.45 11.72 16.13
CA LEU A 375 7.99 11.85 16.21
C LEU A 375 7.40 12.64 15.03
N ALA A 376 8.05 13.73 14.60
CA ALA A 376 7.61 14.46 13.40
C ALA A 376 7.70 13.59 12.14
N LEU A 377 8.72 12.73 12.04
CA LEU A 377 8.82 11.74 10.96
C LEU A 377 7.71 10.69 11.01
N ILE A 378 7.19 10.32 12.18
CA ILE A 378 5.98 9.48 12.29
C ILE A 378 4.74 10.25 11.82
N ALA A 379 4.56 11.50 12.26
CA ALA A 379 3.42 12.31 11.84
C ALA A 379 3.37 12.54 10.31
N MET A 380 4.53 12.63 9.67
CA MET A 380 4.65 12.75 8.21
C MET A 380 4.63 11.41 7.48
N PHE A 381 4.62 10.27 8.16
CA PHE A 381 4.66 8.95 7.52
C PHE A 381 3.53 8.73 6.50
N PRO A 382 2.27 9.16 6.71
CA PRO A 382 1.22 9.06 5.70
C PRO A 382 1.56 9.72 4.35
N ALA A 383 2.54 10.64 4.31
CA ALA A 383 3.01 11.29 3.09
C ALA A 383 3.65 10.31 2.11
N VAL A 384 4.18 9.16 2.56
CA VAL A 384 4.80 8.17 1.64
C VAL A 384 3.77 7.42 0.78
N ASN A 385 2.51 7.86 0.76
CA ASN A 385 1.42 7.30 -0.01
C ASN A 385 1.02 8.20 -1.21
N GLY A 386 1.99 8.59 -2.04
CA GLY A 386 1.77 9.38 -3.26
C GLY A 386 1.33 8.56 -4.47
N TYR A 387 1.08 7.26 -4.32
CA TYR A 387 0.89 6.33 -5.45
C TYR A 387 -0.31 6.62 -6.33
N PHE A 388 -1.30 7.32 -5.78
CA PHE A 388 -2.46 7.71 -6.55
C PHE A 388 -2.15 8.85 -7.51
N PHE A 389 -1.06 9.62 -7.31
CA PHE A 389 -0.83 10.85 -8.07
C PHE A 389 -0.68 10.60 -9.57
N ILE A 390 0.00 9.52 -9.95
CA ILE A 390 -0.01 9.01 -11.32
C ILE A 390 -0.94 7.79 -11.33
N PRO A 391 -1.97 7.73 -12.20
CA PRO A 391 -2.98 6.66 -12.16
C PRO A 391 -2.49 5.37 -12.84
N ASN A 392 -1.27 4.94 -12.54
CA ASN A 392 -0.64 3.73 -13.03
C ASN A 392 -0.39 2.70 -11.92
N TYR A 393 -0.60 3.05 -10.65
CA TYR A 393 -0.47 2.10 -9.57
C TYR A 393 -1.52 0.97 -9.71
N PRO A 394 -1.15 -0.31 -9.55
CA PRO A 394 -2.02 -1.43 -9.89
C PRO A 394 -3.42 -1.42 -9.24
N THR A 395 -3.56 -0.92 -8.00
CA THR A 395 -4.87 -0.82 -7.33
C THR A 395 -5.76 0.28 -7.91
N VAL A 396 -5.18 1.38 -8.38
CA VAL A 396 -5.88 2.46 -9.10
C VAL A 396 -6.41 1.94 -10.44
N VAL A 397 -5.55 1.27 -11.21
CA VAL A 397 -5.92 0.67 -12.51
C VAL A 397 -7.03 -0.38 -12.34
N ALA A 398 -6.91 -1.24 -11.33
CA ALA A 398 -7.94 -2.25 -11.05
C ALA A 398 -9.29 -1.61 -10.69
N ALA A 399 -9.31 -0.55 -9.87
CA ALA A 399 -10.55 0.13 -9.50
C ALA A 399 -11.24 0.76 -10.72
N ILE A 400 -10.48 1.33 -11.66
CA ILE A 400 -11.02 1.81 -12.95
C ILE A 400 -11.63 0.66 -13.75
N ASN A 401 -10.92 -0.47 -13.86
CA ASN A 401 -11.37 -1.62 -14.65
C ASN A 401 -12.60 -2.32 -14.06
N PHE A 402 -12.73 -2.35 -12.73
CA PHE A 402 -13.89 -2.95 -12.07
C PHE A 402 -15.15 -2.08 -12.16
N ASP A 403 -15.01 -0.77 -12.40
CA ASP A 403 -16.15 0.12 -12.58
C ASP A 403 -16.80 -0.04 -13.97
N ARG A 404 -17.82 -0.89 -14.01
CA ARG A 404 -18.64 -1.11 -15.22
C ARG A 404 -19.44 0.12 -15.65
N THR A 405 -19.66 1.09 -14.75
CA THR A 405 -20.44 2.31 -15.06
C THR A 405 -19.63 3.37 -15.80
N GLY A 406 -18.28 3.29 -15.76
CA GLY A 406 -17.40 4.26 -16.38
C GLY A 406 -17.26 5.59 -15.61
N THR A 407 -17.80 5.65 -14.38
CA THR A 407 -17.70 6.86 -13.54
C THR A 407 -16.30 7.04 -12.95
N THR A 408 -15.60 5.94 -12.65
CA THR A 408 -14.21 5.88 -12.19
C THR A 408 -13.30 5.84 -13.40
N ARG A 409 -12.51 6.90 -13.62
CA ARG A 409 -11.74 7.02 -14.85
C ARG A 409 -10.54 7.94 -14.73
N ILE A 410 -9.67 7.83 -15.73
CA ILE A 410 -8.77 8.91 -16.13
C ILE A 410 -9.55 9.79 -17.12
N GLY A 411 -9.67 11.07 -16.79
CA GLY A 411 -10.32 12.07 -17.62
C GLY A 411 -9.43 12.56 -18.76
N LYS A 412 -9.62 13.82 -19.16
CA LYS A 412 -8.92 14.38 -20.34
C LYS A 412 -7.40 14.45 -20.18
N TYR A 413 -6.91 14.65 -18.96
CA TYR A 413 -5.49 14.77 -18.64
C TYR A 413 -5.07 13.61 -17.74
N VAL A 414 -3.79 13.20 -17.81
CA VAL A 414 -3.28 12.05 -17.03
C VAL A 414 -3.50 12.24 -15.53
N LEU A 415 -3.28 13.45 -15.01
CA LEU A 415 -3.51 13.76 -13.59
C LEU A 415 -4.97 14.11 -13.26
N ASN A 416 -5.85 14.20 -14.26
CA ASN A 416 -7.28 14.39 -14.04
C ASN A 416 -7.91 13.01 -13.89
N HIS A 417 -7.97 12.47 -12.67
CA HIS A 417 -8.60 11.17 -12.43
C HIS A 417 -9.23 11.11 -11.04
N SER A 418 -10.10 10.11 -10.84
CA SER A 418 -10.98 9.96 -9.68
C SER A 418 -10.30 9.89 -8.31
N PHE A 419 -8.99 9.66 -8.25
CA PHE A 419 -8.25 9.36 -7.01
C PHE A 419 -7.49 10.58 -6.45
N GLN A 420 -7.38 11.67 -7.20
CA GLN A 420 -6.63 12.87 -6.78
C GLN A 420 -7.22 13.50 -5.51
N ILE A 421 -8.50 13.88 -5.57
CA ILE A 421 -9.18 14.55 -4.45
C ILE A 421 -9.16 13.69 -3.17
N PRO A 422 -9.65 12.43 -3.18
CA PRO A 422 -9.60 11.62 -1.96
C PRO A 422 -8.17 11.38 -1.47
N GLY A 423 -7.22 11.21 -2.39
CA GLY A 423 -5.82 10.99 -2.05
C GLY A 423 -5.21 12.17 -1.32
N PHE A 424 -5.32 13.38 -1.89
CA PHE A 424 -4.81 14.60 -1.25
C PHE A 424 -5.51 14.90 0.07
N VAL A 425 -6.84 14.82 0.11
CA VAL A 425 -7.60 15.09 1.34
C VAL A 425 -7.19 14.12 2.44
N ALA A 426 -7.14 12.80 2.15
CA ALA A 426 -6.78 11.82 3.15
C ALA A 426 -5.34 11.99 3.65
N THR A 427 -4.39 12.22 2.74
CA THR A 427 -2.98 12.40 3.10
C THR A 427 -2.75 13.67 3.92
N ILE A 428 -3.28 14.83 3.48
CA ILE A 428 -3.11 16.11 4.18
C ILE A 428 -3.74 16.05 5.57
N VAL A 429 -4.97 15.54 5.67
CA VAL A 429 -5.67 15.41 6.96
C VAL A 429 -4.92 14.45 7.87
N ALA A 430 -4.43 13.30 7.36
CA ALA A 430 -3.66 12.36 8.16
C ALA A 430 -2.38 13.01 8.72
N ILE A 431 -1.65 13.78 7.92
CA ILE A 431 -0.45 14.47 8.41
C ILE A 431 -0.80 15.51 9.49
N ILE A 432 -1.85 16.32 9.26
CA ILE A 432 -2.31 17.32 10.24
C ILE A 432 -2.69 16.64 11.57
N VAL A 433 -3.50 15.58 11.50
CA VAL A 433 -3.92 14.82 12.68
C VAL A 433 -2.72 14.15 13.35
N GLY A 434 -1.76 13.64 12.58
CA GLY A 434 -0.51 13.09 13.09
C GLY A 434 0.26 14.13 13.92
N TYR A 435 0.39 15.36 13.40
CA TYR A 435 1.01 16.47 14.14
C TYR A 435 0.25 16.85 15.41
N ILE A 436 -1.09 16.85 15.37
CA ILE A 436 -1.93 17.08 16.54
C ILE A 436 -1.66 16.01 17.61
N ILE A 437 -1.60 14.73 17.23
CA ILE A 437 -1.39 13.64 18.19
C ILE A 437 -0.02 13.74 18.84
N ILE A 438 1.05 13.95 18.07
CA ILE A 438 2.41 14.01 18.64
C ILE A 438 2.63 15.23 19.53
N ALA A 439 1.80 16.28 19.42
CA ALA A 439 1.85 17.42 20.33
C ALA A 439 1.45 17.05 21.77
N PHE A 440 0.83 15.89 21.97
CA PHE A 440 0.44 15.35 23.28
C PHE A 440 1.27 14.13 23.71
N MET A 441 2.34 13.78 22.99
CA MET A 441 3.17 12.59 23.23
C MET A 441 4.50 12.91 23.93
#